data_AF-A0A6I9YTJ0-F1
#
_entry.id   AF-A0A6I9YTJ0-F1
#
_cell.length_a   1.000
_cell.length_b   1.000
_cell.length_c   1.000
_cell.angle_alpha   90.00
_cell.angle_beta   90.00
_cell.angle_gamma   90.00
#
_symmetry.space_group_name_H-M   'P 1'
#
loop_
_entity.id
_entity.type
_entity.pdbx_description
1 polymer ?
#
loop_
_entity_poly.entity_id
_entity_poly.type
_entity_poly.pdbx_seq_one_letter_code
_entity_poly.pdbx_strand_id
1 'polypeptide(L)'
;MKPLRSLLSWVSLLALSRTVCLSASQSVCAGTENKLSSLSDLEQQYRTLRKYYENCEVVMGNLEITSIEHNRDLSFLRSIREVTGYVLVALNQFEYLPLENLRIIRGTKLYEDRSALAIFLNYKKDGSFGLRRLGLKNLTEILNGGVYVGQNRFLCYANTIQWEDIDRNPIASNFSVVPKNSSTDCGQCHKSCGNRCWGPSADECQSLTKVVCAEQCDGRCYGRSVSECCHRECAGGCSGPKDTDCFACMNFNDSGACVTQCPQTSVYNPATFQMETNRDGKYTYGAFCVKKCPHNFVVDISSCVRACPSPKMEVEENGIKTCKPCTDICPKACDGIGTGSLMYAQTVDSSNIDKFINCTKINGNLIFLVTGIHGETLIRLRDFISEMRIFTFYALSIITPTSPQGREKRHGWL
;
A
#
# COMPACT_ATOMS: atom_id res chain seq x y z
N MET A 1 -27.83 -67.31 35.73
CA MET A 1 -27.84 -65.86 36.04
C MET A 1 -26.75 -65.20 35.20
N LYS A 2 -27.09 -64.23 34.34
CA LYS A 2 -26.14 -63.41 33.54
C LYS A 2 -25.32 -62.47 34.47
N PRO A 3 -24.29 -61.71 34.01
CA PRO A 3 -23.55 -61.67 32.73
C PRO A 3 -21.99 -61.53 32.92
N LEU A 4 -21.19 -61.42 31.84
CA LEU A 4 -20.36 -60.22 31.53
C LEU A 4 -19.51 -60.37 30.25
N ARG A 5 -19.41 -59.24 29.51
CA ARG A 5 -18.37 -58.80 28.52
C ARG A 5 -18.64 -58.96 27.01
N SER A 6 -19.46 -58.01 26.53
CA SER A 6 -19.20 -57.02 25.46
C SER A 6 -18.03 -57.25 24.48
N LEU A 7 -18.37 -57.37 23.19
CA LEU A 7 -17.51 -57.14 22.02
C LEU A 7 -17.96 -55.83 21.35
N LEU A 8 -17.12 -54.80 21.39
CA LEU A 8 -17.27 -53.56 20.63
C LEU A 8 -16.33 -53.62 19.41
N SER A 9 -16.89 -53.80 18.22
CA SER A 9 -16.15 -53.63 16.95
C SER A 9 -16.29 -52.18 16.50
N TRP A 10 -15.15 -51.50 16.36
CA TRP A 10 -15.04 -50.10 15.94
C TRP A 10 -15.25 -49.99 14.42
N VAL A 11 -16.20 -49.17 13.99
CA VAL A 11 -16.30 -48.69 12.61
C VAL A 11 -15.60 -47.33 12.55
N SER A 12 -14.44 -47.27 11.92
CA SER A 12 -13.69 -46.04 11.70
C SER A 12 -14.35 -45.22 10.58
N LEU A 13 -15.12 -44.19 10.94
CA LEU A 13 -15.49 -43.12 10.00
C LEU A 13 -14.27 -42.21 9.79
N LEU A 14 -13.64 -42.31 8.62
CA LEU A 14 -12.72 -41.30 8.12
C LEU A 14 -13.52 -40.04 7.74
N ALA A 15 -13.61 -39.09 8.67
CA ALA A 15 -14.03 -37.73 8.37
C ALA A 15 -12.91 -37.06 7.55
N LEU A 16 -13.12 -36.96 6.23
CA LEU A 16 -12.37 -36.04 5.38
C LEU A 16 -12.69 -34.62 5.85
N SER A 17 -11.84 -34.07 6.72
CA SER A 17 -11.81 -32.63 6.98
C SER A 17 -11.35 -31.94 5.70
N ARG A 18 -12.29 -31.59 4.82
CA ARG A 18 -12.08 -30.50 3.88
C ARG A 18 -11.92 -29.25 4.71
N THR A 19 -10.68 -28.87 4.99
CA THR A 19 -10.34 -27.49 5.34
C THR A 19 -10.78 -26.66 4.14
N VAL A 20 -12.01 -26.17 4.21
CA VAL A 20 -12.43 -25.01 3.42
C VAL A 20 -11.46 -23.93 3.85
N CYS A 21 -10.50 -23.60 2.98
CA CYS A 21 -9.78 -22.35 3.07
C CYS A 21 -10.86 -21.27 2.95
N LEU A 22 -11.39 -20.79 4.09
CA LEU A 22 -11.99 -19.48 4.10
C LEU A 22 -10.87 -18.56 3.62
N SER A 23 -11.01 -18.04 2.40
CA SER A 23 -10.17 -16.94 1.93
C SER A 23 -10.37 -15.82 2.94
N ALA A 24 -9.44 -15.69 3.88
CA ALA A 24 -9.43 -14.58 4.81
C ALA A 24 -9.46 -13.31 3.96
N SER A 25 -10.47 -12.46 4.18
CA SER A 25 -10.52 -11.16 3.53
C SER A 25 -9.25 -10.41 3.94
N GLN A 26 -8.37 -10.14 2.98
CA GLN A 26 -7.13 -9.41 3.24
C GLN A 26 -7.45 -8.08 3.92
N SER A 27 -6.74 -7.78 5.00
CA SER A 27 -6.93 -6.51 5.73
C SER A 27 -6.23 -5.38 4.98
N VAL A 28 -6.99 -4.32 4.70
CA VAL A 28 -6.51 -3.17 3.93
C VAL A 28 -6.39 -1.97 4.86
N CYS A 29 -5.27 -1.24 4.76
CA CYS A 29 -5.04 0.02 5.46
C CYS A 29 -4.63 1.12 4.49
N ALA A 30 -4.84 2.38 4.87
CA ALA A 30 -4.37 3.53 4.10
C ALA A 30 -2.88 3.78 4.40
N GLY A 31 -2.11 4.12 3.35
CA GLY A 31 -0.73 4.59 3.49
C GLY A 31 -0.63 6.07 3.87
N THR A 32 0.60 6.56 3.98
CA THR A 32 0.91 7.97 4.31
C THR A 32 1.61 8.70 3.16
N GLU A 33 1.67 10.03 3.23
CA GLU A 33 2.38 10.89 2.26
C GLU A 33 3.21 11.98 2.94
N ASN A 34 3.76 11.67 4.12
CA ASN A 34 4.53 12.61 4.94
C ASN A 34 5.97 12.78 4.43
N LYS A 35 6.46 11.88 3.57
CA LYS A 35 7.85 11.81 3.13
C LYS A 35 8.82 11.77 4.32
N LEU A 36 9.65 12.80 4.48
CA LEU A 36 10.59 12.96 5.60
C LEU A 36 10.08 13.91 6.69
N SER A 37 8.85 14.42 6.56
CA SER A 37 8.23 15.23 7.59
C SER A 37 8.00 14.35 8.83
N SER A 38 8.63 14.74 9.94
CA SER A 38 8.55 14.03 11.21
C SER A 38 7.65 14.81 12.18
N LEU A 39 6.93 14.11 13.04
CA LEU A 39 6.32 14.76 14.21
C LEU A 39 7.44 15.19 15.16
N SER A 40 7.22 16.29 15.89
CA SER A 40 8.16 16.74 16.93
C SER A 40 8.27 15.72 18.08
N ASP A 41 7.21 14.94 18.31
CA ASP A 41 7.16 13.85 19.28
C ASP A 41 7.34 12.48 18.62
N LEU A 42 8.50 11.87 18.85
CA LEU A 42 8.88 10.56 18.30
C LEU A 42 8.05 9.40 18.91
N GLU A 43 7.57 9.53 20.15
CA GLU A 43 6.68 8.53 20.76
C GLU A 43 5.34 8.51 20.04
N GLN A 44 4.77 9.70 19.81
CA GLN A 44 3.52 9.84 19.09
C GLN A 44 3.65 9.37 17.63
N GLN A 45 4.80 9.61 16.99
CA GLN A 45 5.09 9.10 15.66
C GLN A 45 5.07 7.57 15.60
N TYR A 46 5.76 6.90 16.53
CA TYR A 46 5.75 5.44 16.61
C TYR A 46 4.34 4.88 16.89
N ARG A 47 3.60 5.47 17.84
CA ARG A 47 2.21 5.05 18.14
C ARG A 47 1.29 5.20 16.94
N THR A 48 1.45 6.28 16.18
CA THR A 48 0.69 6.52 14.96
C THR A 48 1.05 5.46 13.90
N LEU A 49 2.34 5.23 13.64
CA LEU A 49 2.80 4.19 12.72
C LEU A 49 2.20 2.82 13.07
N ARG A 50 2.30 2.41 14.34
CA ARG A 50 1.72 1.14 14.80
C ARG A 50 0.22 1.09 14.59
N LYS A 51 -0.52 2.13 15.00
CA LYS A 51 -1.98 2.17 14.86
C LYS A 51 -2.44 2.04 13.40
N TYR A 52 -1.70 2.59 12.44
CA TYR A 52 -2.04 2.53 11.02
C TYR A 52 -1.83 1.14 10.42
N TYR A 53 -0.77 0.44 10.83
CA TYR A 53 -0.30 -0.77 10.16
C TYR A 53 -0.44 -2.06 10.98
N GLU A 54 -0.96 -1.99 12.21
CA GLU A 54 -1.26 -3.17 13.02
C GLU A 54 -2.35 -4.03 12.34
N ASN A 55 -2.01 -5.30 12.08
CA ASN A 55 -2.83 -6.26 11.34
C ASN A 55 -3.17 -5.81 9.90
N CYS A 56 -2.32 -5.04 9.24
CA CYS A 56 -2.52 -4.65 7.84
C CYS A 56 -1.75 -5.57 6.87
N GLU A 57 -2.45 -6.16 5.91
CA GLU A 57 -1.82 -6.96 4.84
C GLU A 57 -1.55 -6.14 3.57
N VAL A 58 -2.41 -5.16 3.26
CA VAL A 58 -2.32 -4.37 2.03
C VAL A 58 -2.34 -2.87 2.34
N VAL A 59 -1.25 -2.18 2.02
CA VAL A 59 -1.14 -0.72 2.16
C VAL A 59 -1.61 -0.05 0.88
N MET A 60 -2.77 0.61 0.96
CA MET A 60 -3.33 1.45 -0.11
C MET A 60 -2.72 2.85 -0.04
N GLY A 61 -1.60 3.02 -0.73
CA GLY A 61 -0.78 4.23 -0.70
C GLY A 61 0.68 3.87 -0.43
N ASN A 62 1.40 4.76 0.24
CA ASN A 62 2.83 4.57 0.52
C ASN A 62 3.04 4.07 1.95
N LEU A 63 4.06 3.22 2.13
CA LEU A 63 4.52 2.79 3.45
C LEU A 63 5.75 3.61 3.82
N GLU A 64 5.60 4.52 4.78
CA GLU A 64 6.68 5.40 5.23
C GLU A 64 7.07 5.08 6.67
N ILE A 65 8.27 4.55 6.85
CA ILE A 65 8.86 4.21 8.14
C ILE A 65 10.01 5.18 8.36
N THR A 66 9.76 6.24 9.12
CA THR A 66 10.73 7.30 9.36
C THR A 66 10.90 7.59 10.84
N SER A 67 12.09 8.08 11.19
CA SER A 67 12.46 8.56 12.54
C SER A 67 12.15 7.58 13.70
N ILE A 68 12.24 6.27 13.47
CA ILE A 68 12.00 5.25 14.49
C ILE A 68 13.26 4.99 15.32
N GLU A 69 13.12 5.06 16.65
CA GLU A 69 14.19 4.81 17.60
C GLU A 69 14.58 3.32 17.67
N HIS A 70 15.81 3.06 18.14
CA HIS A 70 16.42 1.72 18.17
C HIS A 70 15.68 0.68 19.05
N ASN A 71 14.94 1.12 20.07
CA ASN A 71 14.29 0.26 21.06
C ASN A 71 12.81 -0.07 20.73
N ARG A 72 12.34 0.29 19.54
CA ARG A 72 10.94 0.12 19.13
C ARG A 72 10.70 -1.25 18.51
N ASP A 73 9.56 -1.84 18.81
CA ASP A 73 9.13 -3.10 18.19
C ASP A 73 8.35 -2.82 16.90
N LEU A 74 8.84 -3.34 15.79
CA LEU A 74 8.21 -3.21 14.47
C LEU A 74 7.55 -4.51 13.99
N SER A 75 7.39 -5.51 14.86
CA SER A 75 6.83 -6.83 14.54
C SER A 75 5.46 -6.77 13.83
N PHE A 76 4.66 -5.75 14.11
CA PHE A 76 3.35 -5.54 13.46
C PHE A 76 3.44 -5.40 11.93
N LEU A 77 4.58 -4.92 11.41
CA LEU A 77 4.83 -4.79 9.96
C LEU A 77 4.97 -6.13 9.24
N ARG A 78 5.21 -7.24 9.96
CA ARG A 78 5.34 -8.58 9.37
C ARG A 78 4.09 -9.01 8.61
N SER A 79 2.93 -8.46 8.94
CA SER A 79 1.67 -8.78 8.27
C SER A 79 1.57 -8.20 6.85
N ILE A 80 2.34 -7.16 6.52
CA ILE A 80 2.26 -6.46 5.25
C ILE A 80 2.79 -7.35 4.11
N ARG A 81 1.96 -7.52 3.08
CA ARG A 81 2.22 -8.33 1.89
C ARG A 81 2.30 -7.51 0.62
N GLU A 82 1.60 -6.39 0.55
CA GLU A 82 1.51 -5.56 -0.65
C GLU A 82 1.48 -4.07 -0.29
N VAL A 83 2.24 -3.27 -1.05
CA VAL A 83 2.21 -1.80 -1.00
C VAL A 83 1.92 -1.27 -2.39
N THR A 84 0.86 -0.48 -2.55
CA THR A 84 0.46 -0.01 -3.88
C THR A 84 1.29 1.20 -4.37
N GLY A 85 1.69 2.08 -3.47
CA GLY A 85 2.59 3.21 -3.76
C GLY A 85 4.06 2.81 -3.68
N TYR A 86 4.84 3.61 -2.94
CA TYR A 86 6.25 3.33 -2.63
C TYR A 86 6.47 2.90 -1.17
N VAL A 87 7.64 2.35 -0.88
CA VAL A 87 8.15 2.06 0.46
C VAL A 87 9.34 2.99 0.75
N LEU A 88 9.24 3.78 1.81
CA LEU A 88 10.28 4.68 2.30
C LEU A 88 10.74 4.25 3.69
N VAL A 89 12.03 4.01 3.86
CA VAL A 89 12.66 3.66 5.14
C VAL A 89 13.85 4.60 5.34
N ALA A 90 13.65 5.66 6.14
CA ALA A 90 14.67 6.68 6.29
C ALA A 90 14.80 7.22 7.71
N LEU A 91 16.02 7.64 8.08
CA LEU A 91 16.29 8.30 9.38
C LEU A 91 16.00 7.43 10.61
N ASN A 92 16.01 6.11 10.46
CA ASN A 92 15.73 5.18 11.55
C ASN A 92 16.99 4.69 12.28
N GLN A 93 16.81 4.16 13.49
CA GLN A 93 17.89 3.65 14.34
C GLN A 93 17.75 2.17 14.72
N PHE A 94 16.64 1.51 14.36
CA PHE A 94 16.46 0.07 14.60
C PHE A 94 17.38 -0.78 13.70
N GLU A 95 17.69 -2.00 14.12
CA GLU A 95 18.65 -2.86 13.43
C GLU A 95 18.05 -3.73 12.32
N TYR A 96 16.77 -4.09 12.43
CA TYR A 96 16.09 -5.02 11.53
C TYR A 96 14.76 -4.45 11.03
N LEU A 97 14.54 -4.50 9.71
CA LEU A 97 13.27 -4.13 9.08
C LEU A 97 12.40 -5.39 8.86
N PRO A 98 11.34 -5.63 9.65
CA PRO A 98 10.61 -6.91 9.63
C PRO A 98 9.48 -6.93 8.59
N LEU A 99 9.81 -6.73 7.31
CA LEU A 99 8.86 -6.80 6.18
C LEU A 99 8.88 -8.16 5.48
N GLU A 100 9.00 -9.24 6.27
CA GLU A 100 9.34 -10.58 5.76
C GLU A 100 8.29 -11.16 4.81
N ASN A 101 7.04 -10.69 4.86
CA ASN A 101 5.96 -11.16 4.00
C ASN A 101 5.64 -10.20 2.85
N LEU A 102 6.33 -9.06 2.74
CA LEU A 102 6.15 -8.14 1.63
C LEU A 102 6.52 -8.84 0.32
N ARG A 103 5.56 -9.01 -0.57
CA ARG A 103 5.70 -9.71 -1.87
C ARG A 103 5.95 -8.73 -3.01
N ILE A 104 5.22 -7.62 -3.00
CA ILE A 104 5.12 -6.71 -4.13
C ILE A 104 5.05 -5.25 -3.70
N ILE A 105 5.74 -4.39 -4.45
CA ILE A 105 5.56 -2.93 -4.44
C ILE A 105 5.09 -2.52 -5.83
N ARG A 106 3.89 -1.96 -5.95
CA ARG A 106 3.32 -1.64 -7.27
C ARG A 106 3.90 -0.36 -7.88
N GLY A 107 4.30 0.62 -7.08
CA GLY A 107 4.85 1.87 -7.58
C GLY A 107 3.84 2.71 -8.37
N THR A 108 2.57 2.74 -7.94
CA THR A 108 1.57 3.67 -8.51
C THR A 108 1.89 5.13 -8.19
N LYS A 109 2.65 5.36 -7.13
CA LYS A 109 3.31 6.61 -6.76
C LYS A 109 4.75 6.30 -6.42
N LEU A 110 5.66 7.20 -6.75
CA LEU A 110 7.10 7.02 -6.56
C LEU A 110 7.64 8.09 -5.59
N TYR A 111 8.60 7.71 -4.76
CA TYR A 111 9.35 8.65 -3.94
C TYR A 111 10.27 9.47 -4.85
N GLU A 112 10.16 10.80 -4.76
CA GLU A 112 10.85 11.77 -5.62
C GLU A 112 10.71 11.43 -7.12
N ASP A 113 9.52 10.95 -7.51
CA ASP A 113 9.14 10.57 -8.87
C ASP A 113 10.05 9.52 -9.53
N ARG A 114 10.84 8.79 -8.74
CA ARG A 114 11.84 7.83 -9.23
C ARG A 114 11.79 6.47 -8.57
N SER A 115 11.69 6.42 -7.24
CA SER A 115 11.94 5.19 -6.48
C SER A 115 10.65 4.59 -5.94
N ALA A 116 10.45 3.29 -6.16
CA ALA A 116 9.40 2.53 -5.47
C ALA A 116 9.89 1.97 -4.13
N LEU A 117 11.20 1.75 -3.98
CA LEU A 117 11.82 1.40 -2.71
C LEU A 117 12.96 2.38 -2.42
N ALA A 118 12.88 3.12 -1.32
CA ALA A 118 13.89 4.06 -0.89
C ALA A 118 14.32 3.79 0.56
N ILE A 119 15.59 3.42 0.77
CA ILE A 119 16.16 3.06 2.06
C ILE A 119 17.46 3.84 2.26
N PHE A 120 17.46 4.84 3.14
CA PHE A 120 18.65 5.68 3.34
C PHE A 120 18.76 6.33 4.71
N LEU A 121 19.99 6.66 5.11
CA LEU A 121 20.29 7.37 6.36
C LEU A 121 19.72 6.70 7.62
N ASN A 122 19.62 5.36 7.63
CA ASN A 122 19.11 4.60 8.77
C ASN A 122 20.22 4.30 9.79
N TYR A 123 20.81 5.34 10.37
CA TYR A 123 21.80 5.21 11.44
C TYR A 123 21.88 6.48 12.28
N LYS A 124 22.32 6.35 13.53
CA LYS A 124 22.67 7.49 14.39
C LYS A 124 24.10 7.95 14.04
N LYS A 125 24.28 9.23 13.68
CA LYS A 125 25.60 9.78 13.26
C LYS A 125 26.73 9.49 14.25
N ASP A 126 26.46 9.69 15.54
CA ASP A 126 27.42 9.52 16.64
C ASP A 126 27.11 8.28 17.51
N GLY A 127 26.45 7.28 16.95
CA GLY A 127 26.04 6.08 17.68
C GLY A 127 26.45 4.78 17.00
N SER A 128 26.23 3.68 17.70
CA SER A 128 26.38 2.30 17.20
C SER A 128 25.08 1.69 16.65
N PHE A 129 23.98 2.44 16.71
CA PHE A 129 22.66 2.00 16.27
C PHE A 129 22.36 2.40 14.83
N GLY A 130 21.75 1.49 14.10
CA GLY A 130 21.26 1.69 12.75
C GLY A 130 20.90 0.38 12.08
N LEU A 131 20.31 0.49 10.89
CA LEU A 131 19.80 -0.61 10.12
C LEU A 131 20.94 -1.52 9.64
N ARG A 132 20.87 -2.79 10.04
CA ARG A 132 21.85 -3.83 9.69
C ARG A 132 21.31 -4.82 8.68
N ARG A 133 20.03 -5.14 8.74
CA ARG A 133 19.42 -6.18 7.89
C ARG A 133 18.02 -5.78 7.40
N LEU A 134 17.75 -6.14 6.15
CA LEU A 134 16.44 -5.95 5.51
C LEU A 134 15.70 -7.29 5.52
N GLY A 135 14.59 -7.38 6.22
CA GLY A 135 13.71 -8.54 6.17
C GLY A 135 12.86 -8.55 4.91
N LEU A 136 13.43 -8.50 3.71
CA LEU A 136 12.71 -8.45 2.43
C LEU A 136 12.76 -9.78 1.67
N LYS A 137 12.86 -10.90 2.39
CA LYS A 137 13.09 -12.23 1.81
C LYS A 137 12.04 -12.69 0.80
N ASN A 138 10.81 -12.21 0.94
CA ASN A 138 9.70 -12.55 0.05
C ASN A 138 9.42 -11.47 -1.01
N LEU A 139 10.17 -10.37 -1.05
CA LEU A 139 10.00 -9.31 -2.05
C LEU A 139 10.57 -9.81 -3.38
N THR A 140 9.67 -10.11 -4.30
CA THR A 140 10.01 -10.68 -5.61
C THR A 140 9.50 -9.84 -6.78
N GLU A 141 8.82 -8.72 -6.51
CA GLU A 141 8.25 -7.86 -7.54
C GLU A 141 8.25 -6.39 -7.17
N ILE A 142 8.82 -5.56 -8.06
CA ILE A 142 8.59 -4.11 -8.13
C ILE A 142 8.07 -3.81 -9.54
N LEU A 143 6.79 -3.46 -9.66
CA LEU A 143 6.15 -3.29 -10.97
C LEU A 143 6.62 -2.03 -11.71
N ASN A 144 6.80 -0.93 -10.97
CA ASN A 144 7.19 0.36 -11.49
C ASN A 144 8.06 1.10 -10.47
N GLY A 145 9.01 1.92 -10.94
CA GLY A 145 9.96 2.64 -10.10
C GLY A 145 11.25 1.89 -9.82
N GLY A 146 12.33 2.63 -9.54
CA GLY A 146 13.63 2.07 -9.20
C GLY A 146 13.80 1.81 -7.70
N VAL A 147 15.00 1.32 -7.35
CA VAL A 147 15.41 1.02 -5.98
C VAL A 147 16.55 1.95 -5.56
N TYR A 148 16.36 2.73 -4.50
CA TYR A 148 17.39 3.56 -3.90
C TYR A 148 17.77 3.02 -2.52
N VAL A 149 18.91 2.37 -2.41
CA VAL A 149 19.49 1.89 -1.15
C VAL A 149 20.88 2.51 -1.00
N GLY A 150 20.97 3.58 -0.20
CA GLY A 150 22.18 4.38 -0.10
C GLY A 150 22.38 4.93 1.30
N GLN A 151 23.63 5.25 1.66
CA GLN A 151 23.95 5.94 2.91
C GLN A 151 23.42 5.21 4.17
N ASN A 152 23.50 3.88 4.23
CA ASN A 152 23.19 3.08 5.42
C ASN A 152 24.50 2.48 5.96
N ARG A 153 25.12 3.15 6.94
CA ARG A 153 26.47 2.84 7.44
C ARG A 153 26.66 1.38 7.88
N PHE A 154 25.64 0.78 8.49
CA PHE A 154 25.72 -0.55 9.11
C PHE A 154 25.02 -1.65 8.30
N LEU A 155 24.48 -1.32 7.12
CA LEU A 155 23.65 -2.25 6.36
C LEU A 155 24.50 -3.37 5.73
N CYS A 156 24.02 -4.60 5.89
CA CYS A 156 24.61 -5.82 5.34
C CYS A 156 23.73 -6.45 4.25
N TYR A 157 24.36 -7.27 3.42
CA TYR A 157 23.76 -8.18 2.43
C TYR A 157 23.01 -7.54 1.25
N ALA A 158 22.60 -6.28 1.31
CA ALA A 158 21.90 -5.59 0.21
C ALA A 158 22.70 -5.55 -1.11
N ASN A 159 24.03 -5.66 -1.04
CA ASN A 159 24.93 -5.76 -2.18
C ASN A 159 24.93 -7.14 -2.85
N THR A 160 24.40 -8.17 -2.18
CA THR A 160 24.37 -9.55 -2.67
C THR A 160 23.09 -9.86 -3.45
N ILE A 161 22.09 -8.98 -3.37
CA ILE A 161 20.78 -9.17 -3.99
C ILE A 161 20.87 -8.93 -5.50
N GLN A 162 20.32 -9.86 -6.28
CA GLN A 162 20.11 -9.66 -7.72
C GLN A 162 18.80 -8.87 -7.93
N TRP A 163 18.91 -7.55 -7.96
CA TRP A 163 17.77 -6.64 -8.11
C TRP A 163 17.05 -6.77 -9.45
N GLU A 164 17.74 -7.16 -10.52
CA GLU A 164 17.16 -7.38 -11.86
C GLU A 164 16.06 -8.47 -11.88
N ASP A 165 16.09 -9.40 -10.90
CA ASP A 165 15.04 -10.41 -10.73
C ASP A 165 13.75 -9.82 -10.15
N ILE A 166 13.90 -8.86 -9.24
CA ILE A 166 12.81 -8.18 -8.51
C ILE A 166 12.20 -7.08 -9.38
N ASP A 167 13.03 -6.23 -10.00
CA ASP A 167 12.59 -5.11 -10.82
C ASP A 167 11.94 -5.62 -12.11
N ARG A 168 10.67 -5.27 -12.35
CA ARG A 168 9.98 -5.68 -13.58
C ARG A 168 10.44 -4.86 -14.78
N ASN A 169 10.52 -3.54 -14.61
CA ASN A 169 10.78 -2.57 -15.67
C ASN A 169 12.29 -2.27 -15.82
N PRO A 170 12.95 -2.72 -16.91
CA PRO A 170 14.38 -2.50 -17.12
C PRO A 170 14.77 -1.02 -17.28
N ILE A 171 13.83 -0.15 -17.66
CA ILE A 171 14.09 1.29 -17.76
C ILE A 171 14.17 1.90 -16.37
N ALA A 172 13.29 1.47 -15.46
CA ALA A 172 13.27 1.94 -14.09
C ALA A 172 14.53 1.51 -13.31
N SER A 173 15.06 0.31 -13.61
CA SER A 173 16.31 -0.17 -12.99
C SER A 173 17.54 0.68 -13.33
N ASN A 174 17.51 1.46 -14.42
CA ASN A 174 18.59 2.41 -14.73
C ASN A 174 18.71 3.53 -13.69
N PHE A 175 17.63 3.80 -12.94
CA PHE A 175 17.62 4.78 -11.86
C PHE A 175 17.89 4.15 -10.49
N SER A 176 18.07 2.82 -10.43
CA SER A 176 18.35 2.12 -9.18
C SER A 176 19.78 2.39 -8.72
N VAL A 177 19.93 2.81 -7.47
CA VAL A 177 21.21 3.01 -6.79
C VAL A 177 21.24 2.06 -5.62
N VAL A 178 22.03 1.00 -5.72
CA VAL A 178 22.15 -0.04 -4.70
C VAL A 178 23.61 -0.19 -4.24
N PRO A 179 23.88 -0.65 -3.01
CA PRO A 179 25.24 -0.81 -2.52
C PRO A 179 25.98 -1.86 -3.33
N LYS A 180 27.23 -1.58 -3.72
CA LYS A 180 28.12 -2.58 -4.34
C LYS A 180 28.95 -3.35 -3.32
N ASN A 181 29.17 -2.75 -2.16
CA ASN A 181 29.95 -3.32 -1.07
C ASN A 181 29.10 -3.37 0.21
N SER A 182 29.35 -4.38 1.04
CA SER A 182 28.81 -4.46 2.39
C SER A 182 29.68 -3.68 3.37
N SER A 183 29.15 -3.40 4.57
CA SER A 183 30.00 -3.00 5.70
C SER A 183 31.04 -4.09 6.01
N THR A 184 32.21 -3.69 6.53
CA THR A 184 33.34 -4.60 6.82
C THR A 184 33.01 -5.64 7.90
N ASP A 185 32.03 -5.34 8.76
CA ASP A 185 31.63 -6.18 9.88
C ASP A 185 30.53 -7.20 9.51
N CYS A 186 30.18 -7.31 8.23
CA CYS A 186 29.13 -8.20 7.77
C CYS A 186 29.63 -9.64 7.62
N GLY A 187 28.82 -10.61 8.07
CA GLY A 187 29.05 -12.02 7.79
C GLY A 187 28.82 -12.38 6.32
N GLN A 188 29.13 -13.62 5.95
CA GLN A 188 28.81 -14.17 4.64
C GLN A 188 27.38 -14.74 4.62
N CYS A 189 26.79 -14.82 3.43
CA CYS A 189 25.55 -15.57 3.24
C CYS A 189 25.71 -17.04 3.63
N HIS A 190 24.62 -17.70 4.01
CA HIS A 190 24.62 -19.14 4.15
C HIS A 190 25.05 -19.82 2.84
N LYS A 191 25.77 -20.95 2.95
CA LYS A 191 26.33 -21.67 1.80
C LYS A 191 25.27 -22.11 0.77
N SER A 192 24.04 -22.36 1.22
CA SER A 192 22.92 -22.75 0.34
C SER A 192 22.41 -21.61 -0.55
N CYS A 193 22.71 -20.34 -0.24
CA CYS A 193 22.13 -19.19 -0.91
C CYS A 193 22.83 -18.82 -2.23
N GLY A 194 23.91 -19.51 -2.61
CA GLY A 194 24.68 -19.14 -3.81
C GLY A 194 25.16 -17.69 -3.80
N ASN A 195 25.52 -17.17 -2.61
CA ASN A 195 25.93 -15.79 -2.34
C ASN A 195 24.85 -14.71 -2.58
N ARG A 196 23.55 -15.04 -2.52
CA ARG A 196 22.46 -14.06 -2.63
C ARG A 196 21.51 -14.18 -1.44
N CYS A 197 21.57 -13.24 -0.52
CA CYS A 197 20.81 -13.34 0.71
C CYS A 197 20.41 -11.98 1.27
N TRP A 198 19.34 -11.98 2.06
CA TRP A 198 18.91 -10.85 2.87
C TRP A 198 19.53 -10.88 4.28
N GLY A 199 20.15 -12.00 4.65
CA GLY A 199 20.78 -12.25 5.95
C GLY A 199 21.61 -13.54 5.96
N PRO A 200 22.29 -13.84 7.08
CA PRO A 200 23.24 -14.96 7.16
C PRO A 200 22.58 -16.35 7.20
N SER A 201 21.27 -16.44 7.41
CA SER A 201 20.56 -17.69 7.64
C SER A 201 20.12 -18.37 6.35
N ALA A 202 19.92 -19.69 6.37
CA ALA A 202 19.51 -20.46 5.20
C ALA A 202 18.09 -20.10 4.69
N ASP A 203 17.22 -19.59 5.57
CA ASP A 203 15.87 -19.13 5.23
C ASP A 203 15.82 -17.66 4.78
N GLU A 204 16.98 -16.99 4.75
CA GLU A 204 17.13 -15.60 4.29
C GLU A 204 17.74 -15.54 2.87
N CYS A 205 17.82 -16.66 2.15
CA CYS A 205 18.27 -16.67 0.75
C CYS A 205 17.29 -15.92 -0.17
N GLN A 206 17.82 -15.25 -1.19
CA GLN A 206 16.99 -14.65 -2.23
C GLN A 206 16.36 -15.75 -3.11
N SER A 207 15.04 -15.76 -3.21
CA SER A 207 14.33 -16.59 -4.19
C SER A 207 14.30 -15.90 -5.55
N LEU A 208 14.67 -16.61 -6.62
CA LEU A 208 14.70 -16.08 -7.97
C LEU A 208 13.47 -16.57 -8.74
N THR A 209 12.76 -15.64 -9.37
CA THR A 209 11.49 -15.94 -10.05
C THR A 209 11.41 -15.35 -11.47
N LYS A 210 12.51 -14.77 -11.98
CA LYS A 210 12.60 -14.15 -13.31
C LYS A 210 13.80 -14.66 -14.10
N VAL A 211 15.00 -14.43 -13.57
CA VAL A 211 16.26 -14.55 -14.32
C VAL A 211 16.66 -16.01 -14.55
N VAL A 212 16.04 -16.92 -13.80
CA VAL A 212 16.27 -18.37 -13.88
C VAL A 212 15.20 -19.09 -14.71
N CYS A 213 14.19 -18.37 -15.18
CA CYS A 213 13.07 -18.94 -15.90
C CYS A 213 13.49 -19.40 -17.29
N ALA A 214 12.75 -20.37 -17.84
CA ALA A 214 12.86 -20.72 -19.24
C ALA A 214 12.45 -19.53 -20.13
N GLU A 215 13.09 -19.36 -21.29
CA GLU A 215 12.84 -18.25 -22.22
C GLU A 215 11.38 -18.22 -22.74
N GLN A 216 10.69 -19.35 -22.70
CA GLN A 216 9.30 -19.49 -23.12
C GLN A 216 8.28 -19.01 -22.06
N CYS A 217 8.72 -18.67 -20.84
CA CYS A 217 7.83 -18.12 -19.84
C CYS A 217 7.51 -16.65 -20.15
N ASP A 218 6.23 -16.29 -20.18
CA ASP A 218 5.76 -14.91 -20.41
C ASP A 218 6.09 -13.93 -19.25
N GLY A 219 6.69 -14.42 -18.16
CA GLY A 219 6.97 -13.59 -16.99
C GLY A 219 7.73 -14.31 -15.90
N ARG A 220 7.02 -14.74 -14.86
CA ARG A 220 7.60 -15.34 -13.65
C ARG A 220 7.59 -16.86 -13.73
N CYS A 221 8.39 -17.51 -12.89
CA CYS A 221 8.43 -18.97 -12.75
C CYS A 221 8.64 -19.40 -11.30
N TYR A 222 8.36 -20.68 -11.03
CA TYR A 222 8.64 -21.36 -9.76
C TYR A 222 9.71 -22.45 -9.90
N GLY A 223 10.34 -22.53 -11.07
CA GLY A 223 11.41 -23.46 -11.41
C GLY A 223 12.02 -23.11 -12.77
N ARG A 224 12.94 -23.95 -13.27
CA ARG A 224 13.72 -23.67 -14.49
C ARG A 224 13.12 -24.28 -15.75
N SER A 225 12.20 -25.24 -15.61
CA SER A 225 11.55 -25.90 -16.72
C SER A 225 10.44 -25.04 -17.32
N VAL A 226 10.11 -25.25 -18.59
CA VAL A 226 8.95 -24.62 -19.26
C VAL A 226 7.64 -25.02 -18.59
N SER A 227 7.57 -26.21 -17.98
CA SER A 227 6.41 -26.65 -17.19
C SER A 227 6.25 -25.88 -15.86
N GLU A 228 7.26 -25.12 -15.46
CA GLU A 228 7.34 -24.40 -14.19
C GLU A 228 7.17 -22.87 -14.38
N CYS A 229 6.59 -22.46 -15.51
CA CYS A 229 6.15 -21.08 -15.70
C CYS A 229 4.92 -20.78 -14.85
N CYS A 230 4.86 -19.57 -14.30
CA CYS A 230 3.66 -19.06 -13.64
C CYS A 230 2.60 -18.65 -14.65
N HIS A 231 1.36 -18.54 -14.19
CA HIS A 231 0.31 -17.90 -14.97
C HIS A 231 0.69 -16.44 -15.30
N ARG A 232 0.33 -15.95 -16.49
CA ARG A 232 0.69 -14.59 -16.96
C ARG A 232 0.18 -13.45 -16.07
N GLU A 233 -0.90 -13.70 -15.33
CA GLU A 233 -1.48 -12.74 -14.38
C GLU A 233 -0.79 -12.76 -13.01
N CYS A 234 0.19 -13.65 -12.79
CA CYS A 234 0.99 -13.66 -11.57
C CYS A 234 2.02 -12.53 -11.57
N ALA A 235 2.23 -11.96 -10.39
CA ALA A 235 3.28 -11.00 -10.08
C ALA A 235 4.17 -11.58 -8.96
N GLY A 236 5.49 -11.44 -9.12
CA GLY A 236 6.50 -11.91 -8.18
C GLY A 236 6.71 -13.43 -8.08
N GLY A 237 5.95 -14.24 -8.81
CA GLY A 237 6.07 -15.70 -8.77
C GLY A 237 4.78 -16.39 -8.33
N CYS A 238 4.88 -17.70 -8.13
CA CYS A 238 3.74 -18.58 -7.88
C CYS A 238 4.22 -19.88 -7.22
N SER A 239 3.28 -20.68 -6.72
CA SER A 239 3.51 -22.06 -6.27
C SER A 239 3.08 -23.11 -7.30
N GLY A 240 2.58 -22.69 -8.46
CA GLY A 240 2.01 -23.55 -9.48
C GLY A 240 1.58 -22.75 -10.73
N PRO A 241 1.13 -23.44 -11.79
CA PRO A 241 0.89 -22.81 -13.09
C PRO A 241 -0.46 -22.07 -13.19
N LYS A 242 -1.33 -22.15 -12.18
CA LYS A 242 -2.68 -21.55 -12.24
C LYS A 242 -2.66 -20.10 -11.79
N ASP A 243 -3.68 -19.36 -12.22
CA ASP A 243 -3.99 -18.00 -11.77
C ASP A 243 -4.30 -17.87 -10.27
N THR A 244 -4.60 -18.99 -9.61
CA THR A 244 -4.87 -19.12 -8.17
C THR A 244 -3.64 -19.49 -7.35
N ASP A 245 -2.52 -19.83 -8.02
CA ASP A 245 -1.26 -20.21 -7.37
C ASP A 245 -0.29 -19.02 -7.25
N CYS A 246 -0.70 -17.82 -7.66
CA CYS A 246 0.16 -16.64 -7.68
C CYS A 246 0.49 -16.12 -6.27
N PHE A 247 1.71 -15.61 -6.08
CA PHE A 247 2.07 -14.91 -4.83
C PHE A 247 1.37 -13.56 -4.68
N ALA A 248 1.19 -12.86 -5.80
CA ALA A 248 0.43 -11.63 -5.95
C ALA A 248 -0.15 -11.54 -7.36
N CYS A 249 -1.16 -10.71 -7.56
CA CYS A 249 -1.77 -10.50 -8.88
C CYS A 249 -1.17 -9.28 -9.58
N MET A 250 -0.85 -9.45 -10.86
CA MET A 250 -0.39 -8.37 -11.73
C MET A 250 -1.43 -7.26 -11.82
N ASN A 251 -2.67 -7.64 -12.13
CA ASN A 251 -3.80 -6.73 -12.29
C ASN A 251 -4.72 -6.78 -11.08
N PHE A 252 -5.68 -7.72 -11.06
CA PHE A 252 -6.68 -7.79 -10.00
C PHE A 252 -6.74 -9.16 -9.34
N ASN A 253 -6.93 -9.16 -8.02
CA ASN A 253 -7.27 -10.34 -7.26
C ASN A 253 -8.79 -10.45 -7.15
N ASP A 254 -9.33 -11.52 -7.75
CA ASP A 254 -10.72 -11.90 -7.64
C ASP A 254 -10.88 -13.12 -6.73
N SER A 255 -11.06 -12.87 -5.43
CA SER A 255 -11.30 -13.92 -4.43
C SER A 255 -10.24 -15.05 -4.44
N GLY A 256 -8.99 -14.70 -4.73
CA GLY A 256 -7.84 -15.61 -4.78
C GLY A 256 -7.32 -15.91 -6.20
N ALA A 257 -8.13 -15.69 -7.25
CA ALA A 257 -7.69 -15.86 -8.63
C ALA A 257 -7.18 -14.53 -9.21
N CYS A 258 -6.07 -14.54 -9.93
CA CYS A 258 -5.55 -13.36 -10.60
C CYS A 258 -6.16 -13.19 -12.00
N VAL A 259 -6.87 -12.08 -12.20
CA VAL A 259 -7.62 -11.78 -13.42
C VAL A 259 -7.16 -10.46 -14.04
N THR A 260 -7.26 -10.35 -15.36
CA THR A 260 -6.94 -9.13 -16.11
C THR A 260 -7.91 -7.98 -15.81
N GLN A 261 -9.20 -8.31 -15.61
CA GLN A 261 -10.28 -7.38 -15.34
C GLN A 261 -11.28 -8.02 -14.38
N CYS A 262 -11.85 -7.23 -13.49
CA CYS A 262 -12.92 -7.71 -12.62
C CYS A 262 -14.18 -8.08 -13.43
N PRO A 263 -14.97 -9.08 -12.98
CA PRO A 263 -16.24 -9.43 -13.61
C PRO A 263 -17.15 -8.21 -13.76
N GLN A 264 -17.53 -7.87 -14.99
CA GLN A 264 -18.34 -6.68 -15.25
C GLN A 264 -19.71 -6.78 -14.59
N THR A 265 -20.26 -5.65 -14.13
CA THR A 265 -21.56 -5.55 -13.48
C THR A 265 -22.74 -5.71 -14.43
N SER A 266 -22.51 -5.53 -15.73
CA SER A 266 -23.48 -5.75 -16.80
C SER A 266 -22.83 -6.55 -17.92
N VAL A 267 -23.57 -7.48 -18.53
CA VAL A 267 -23.10 -8.34 -19.62
C VAL A 267 -24.09 -8.28 -20.77
N TYR A 268 -23.59 -8.28 -22.00
CA TYR A 268 -24.43 -8.31 -23.20
C TYR A 268 -25.02 -9.70 -23.40
N ASN A 269 -26.35 -9.79 -23.45
CA ASN A 269 -27.06 -11.01 -23.78
C ASN A 269 -27.36 -11.06 -25.29
N PRO A 270 -26.72 -11.96 -26.05
CA PRO A 270 -26.90 -12.04 -27.50
C PRO A 270 -28.28 -12.57 -27.92
N ALA A 271 -29.05 -13.20 -27.02
CA ALA A 271 -30.40 -13.67 -27.33
C ALA A 271 -31.44 -12.54 -27.26
N THR A 272 -31.29 -11.62 -26.31
CA THR A 272 -32.19 -10.46 -26.13
C THR A 272 -31.66 -9.20 -26.80
N PHE A 273 -30.40 -9.20 -27.25
CA PHE A 273 -29.66 -8.04 -27.76
C PHE A 273 -29.62 -6.87 -26.77
N GLN A 274 -29.63 -7.17 -25.46
CA GLN A 274 -29.69 -6.18 -24.38
C GLN A 274 -28.53 -6.36 -23.39
N MET A 275 -28.23 -5.28 -22.66
CA MET A 275 -27.32 -5.33 -21.51
C MET A 275 -28.10 -5.77 -20.28
N GLU A 276 -27.70 -6.88 -19.67
CA GLU A 276 -28.34 -7.44 -18.48
C GLU A 276 -27.40 -7.38 -17.28
N THR A 277 -27.97 -7.30 -16.07
CA THR A 277 -27.17 -7.25 -14.84
C THR A 277 -26.50 -8.60 -14.59
N ASN A 278 -25.19 -8.58 -14.38
CA ASN A 278 -24.40 -9.77 -14.06
C ASN A 278 -24.41 -10.03 -12.55
N ARG A 279 -24.94 -11.18 -12.14
CA ARG A 279 -24.95 -11.62 -10.73
C ARG A 279 -23.54 -11.79 -10.16
N ASP A 280 -22.59 -12.17 -11.02
CA ASP A 280 -21.19 -12.34 -10.64
C ASP A 280 -20.39 -11.04 -10.72
N GLY A 281 -21.00 -9.95 -11.17
CA GLY A 281 -20.40 -8.62 -11.24
C GLY A 281 -19.74 -8.19 -9.93
N LYS A 282 -18.57 -7.57 -10.05
CA LYS A 282 -17.77 -7.02 -8.96
C LYS A 282 -17.22 -5.65 -9.38
N TYR A 283 -16.94 -4.81 -8.39
CA TYR A 283 -16.33 -3.51 -8.59
C TYR A 283 -14.81 -3.60 -8.42
N THR A 284 -14.10 -2.82 -9.21
CA THR A 284 -12.65 -2.67 -9.09
C THR A 284 -12.33 -1.73 -7.93
N TYR A 285 -11.51 -2.19 -6.98
CA TYR A 285 -11.02 -1.40 -5.86
C TYR A 285 -9.51 -1.62 -5.68
N GLY A 286 -8.71 -0.65 -6.12
CA GLY A 286 -7.25 -0.83 -6.19
C GLY A 286 -6.90 -2.02 -7.08
N ALA A 287 -6.23 -3.02 -6.51
CA ALA A 287 -5.88 -4.27 -7.18
C ALA A 287 -6.84 -5.44 -6.82
N PHE A 288 -8.07 -5.15 -6.37
CA PHE A 288 -9.02 -6.15 -5.90
C PHE A 288 -10.37 -6.03 -6.58
N CYS A 289 -11.07 -7.16 -6.71
CA CYS A 289 -12.46 -7.21 -7.13
C CYS A 289 -13.38 -7.40 -5.91
N VAL A 290 -14.23 -6.41 -5.63
CA VAL A 290 -15.10 -6.38 -4.44
C VAL A 290 -16.57 -6.34 -4.82
N LYS A 291 -17.42 -7.05 -4.07
CA LYS A 291 -18.88 -7.04 -4.31
C LYS A 291 -19.54 -5.71 -3.90
N LYS A 292 -18.95 -4.99 -2.96
CA LYS A 292 -19.42 -3.68 -2.48
C LYS A 292 -18.21 -2.77 -2.29
N CYS A 293 -18.34 -1.51 -2.68
CA CYS A 293 -17.32 -0.51 -2.38
C CYS A 293 -17.25 -0.26 -0.86
N PRO A 294 -16.07 0.03 -0.30
CA PRO A 294 -15.94 0.46 1.09
C PRO A 294 -16.78 1.72 1.37
N HIS A 295 -17.19 1.93 2.62
CA HIS A 295 -18.12 2.98 3.06
C HIS A 295 -17.78 4.41 2.58
N ASN A 296 -16.51 4.67 2.26
CA ASN A 296 -15.98 5.99 1.96
C ASN A 296 -15.73 6.21 0.46
N PHE A 297 -16.17 5.27 -0.37
CA PHE A 297 -16.01 5.28 -1.81
C PHE A 297 -17.36 5.35 -2.50
N VAL A 298 -17.35 5.86 -3.72
CA VAL A 298 -18.51 6.00 -4.60
C VAL A 298 -18.33 5.08 -5.80
N VAL A 299 -19.39 4.46 -6.26
CA VAL A 299 -19.38 3.62 -7.47
C VAL A 299 -19.38 4.53 -8.71
N ASP A 300 -18.39 4.36 -9.60
CA ASP A 300 -18.47 4.88 -10.96
C ASP A 300 -18.31 3.75 -11.98
N ILE A 301 -19.36 3.48 -12.75
CA ILE A 301 -19.47 2.41 -13.75
C ILE A 301 -19.23 1.01 -13.15
N SER A 302 -17.97 0.61 -12.97
CA SER A 302 -17.53 -0.68 -12.43
C SER A 302 -16.34 -0.54 -11.47
N SER A 303 -16.12 0.66 -10.93
CA SER A 303 -14.97 0.97 -10.07
C SER A 303 -15.37 1.75 -8.83
N CYS A 304 -14.65 1.53 -7.73
CA CYS A 304 -14.78 2.30 -6.51
C CYS A 304 -13.84 3.52 -6.57
N VAL A 305 -14.41 4.71 -6.69
CA VAL A 305 -13.67 5.98 -6.78
C VAL A 305 -13.83 6.80 -5.50
N ARG A 306 -12.83 7.63 -5.18
CA ARG A 306 -12.90 8.54 -4.02
C ARG A 306 -13.90 9.68 -4.25
N ALA A 307 -14.03 10.12 -5.50
CA ALA A 307 -14.95 11.16 -5.92
C ALA A 307 -15.38 10.92 -7.36
N CYS A 308 -16.56 11.40 -7.72
CA CYS A 308 -17.05 11.28 -9.08
C CYS A 308 -16.19 12.10 -10.05
N PRO A 309 -15.81 11.54 -11.21
CA PRO A 309 -15.13 12.31 -12.23
C PRO A 309 -16.08 13.34 -12.83
N SER A 310 -15.57 14.51 -13.19
CA SER A 310 -16.35 15.51 -13.95
C SER A 310 -16.74 14.92 -15.32
N PRO A 311 -17.99 15.10 -15.83
CA PRO A 311 -19.09 15.91 -15.30
C PRO A 311 -20.17 15.07 -14.58
N LYS A 312 -19.79 14.28 -13.57
CA LYS A 312 -20.71 13.46 -12.76
C LYS A 312 -20.81 13.98 -11.32
N MET A 313 -21.95 13.76 -10.69
CA MET A 313 -22.21 14.04 -9.28
C MET A 313 -22.51 12.76 -8.50
N GLU A 314 -22.26 12.79 -7.19
CA GLU A 314 -22.60 11.70 -6.27
C GLU A 314 -24.10 11.74 -5.96
N VAL A 315 -24.77 10.61 -6.16
CA VAL A 315 -26.17 10.40 -5.83
C VAL A 315 -26.27 9.13 -5.01
N GLU A 316 -27.07 9.15 -3.95
CA GLU A 316 -27.33 7.98 -3.14
C GLU A 316 -28.63 7.30 -3.58
N GLU A 317 -28.52 6.09 -4.12
CA GLU A 317 -29.67 5.27 -4.53
C GLU A 317 -29.64 3.94 -3.79
N ASN A 318 -30.73 3.61 -3.08
CA ASN A 318 -30.84 2.37 -2.29
C ASN A 318 -29.68 2.19 -1.28
N GLY A 319 -29.17 3.28 -0.70
CA GLY A 319 -28.04 3.28 0.22
C GLY A 319 -26.68 3.02 -0.43
N ILE A 320 -26.59 3.07 -1.76
CA ILE A 320 -25.34 2.96 -2.52
C ILE A 320 -25.03 4.30 -3.17
N LYS A 321 -23.87 4.86 -2.83
CA LYS A 321 -23.34 6.07 -3.43
C LYS A 321 -22.84 5.76 -4.84
N THR A 322 -23.43 6.40 -5.85
CA THR A 322 -23.14 6.17 -7.27
C THR A 322 -22.93 7.50 -8.00
N CYS A 323 -22.05 7.51 -9.00
CA CYS A 323 -21.81 8.65 -9.85
C CYS A 323 -22.79 8.70 -11.03
N LYS A 324 -23.51 9.80 -11.19
CA LYS A 324 -24.42 10.05 -12.32
C LYS A 324 -24.06 11.34 -13.07
N PRO A 325 -24.22 11.39 -14.40
CA PRO A 325 -24.06 12.63 -15.15
C PRO A 325 -24.93 13.75 -14.56
N CYS A 326 -24.39 14.96 -14.47
CA CYS A 326 -25.17 16.11 -14.06
C CYS A 326 -26.22 16.45 -15.14
N THR A 327 -27.41 16.90 -14.73
CA THR A 327 -28.46 17.31 -15.66
C THR A 327 -28.24 18.72 -16.22
N ASP A 328 -27.73 19.66 -15.40
CA ASP A 328 -27.49 21.06 -15.81
C ASP A 328 -26.18 21.62 -15.22
N ILE A 329 -26.19 22.01 -13.94
CA ILE A 329 -25.03 22.57 -13.24
C ILE A 329 -24.45 21.51 -12.31
N CYS A 330 -23.24 21.04 -12.60
CA CYS A 330 -22.54 20.16 -11.66
C CYS A 330 -22.16 20.94 -10.39
N PRO A 331 -22.32 20.33 -9.21
CA PRO A 331 -21.68 20.84 -8.00
C PRO A 331 -20.17 20.97 -8.27
N LYS A 332 -19.62 22.18 -8.12
CA LYS A 332 -18.21 22.44 -8.40
C LYS A 332 -17.35 21.60 -7.44
N ALA A 333 -16.67 20.59 -7.97
CA ALA A 333 -15.66 19.83 -7.26
C ALA A 333 -14.30 20.52 -7.45
N CYS A 334 -13.56 20.70 -6.36
CA CYS A 334 -12.30 21.42 -6.36
C CYS A 334 -11.20 20.56 -5.78
N ASP A 335 -9.99 20.70 -6.30
CA ASP A 335 -8.85 19.97 -5.77
C ASP A 335 -8.54 20.43 -4.33
N GLY A 336 -8.25 19.48 -3.46
CA GLY A 336 -7.67 19.73 -2.15
C GLY A 336 -6.15 19.84 -2.21
N ILE A 337 -5.56 20.30 -1.11
CA ILE A 337 -4.11 20.35 -0.91
C ILE A 337 -3.48 18.98 -1.19
N GLY A 338 -2.43 18.95 -2.01
CA GLY A 338 -1.75 17.72 -2.45
C GLY A 338 -2.44 16.99 -3.62
N THR A 339 -3.48 17.56 -4.23
CA THR A 339 -4.22 16.96 -5.36
C THR A 339 -4.30 17.93 -6.55
N GLY A 340 -4.20 17.43 -7.78
CA GLY A 340 -4.47 18.18 -9.02
C GLY A 340 -3.76 19.54 -9.10
N SER A 341 -4.54 20.61 -9.26
CA SER A 341 -4.08 22.01 -9.34
C SER A 341 -3.46 22.56 -8.05
N LEU A 342 -3.52 21.80 -6.96
CA LEU A 342 -2.93 22.08 -5.65
C LEU A 342 -1.93 21.01 -5.22
N MET A 343 -1.39 20.23 -6.16
CA MET A 343 -0.45 19.15 -5.87
C MET A 343 0.79 19.60 -5.07
N TYR A 344 1.29 20.81 -5.32
CA TYR A 344 2.47 21.36 -4.64
C TYR A 344 2.13 22.30 -3.46
N ALA A 345 0.85 22.60 -3.24
CA ALA A 345 0.44 23.41 -2.11
C ALA A 345 0.62 22.59 -0.82
N GLN A 346 1.09 23.25 0.25
CA GLN A 346 1.25 22.63 1.57
C GLN A 346 0.14 23.02 2.55
N THR A 347 -0.52 24.15 2.30
CA THR A 347 -1.60 24.70 3.12
C THR A 347 -2.53 25.52 2.23
N VAL A 348 -3.77 25.67 2.68
CA VAL A 348 -4.65 26.73 2.18
C VAL A 348 -4.11 28.06 2.72
N ASP A 349 -3.92 29.03 1.82
CA ASP A 349 -3.43 30.38 2.13
C ASP A 349 -4.04 31.40 1.16
N SER A 350 -3.70 32.68 1.32
CA SER A 350 -4.22 33.76 0.48
C SER A 350 -3.93 33.61 -1.02
N SER A 351 -2.91 32.85 -1.41
CA SER A 351 -2.57 32.64 -2.82
C SER A 351 -3.47 31.61 -3.51
N ASN A 352 -4.12 30.74 -2.74
CA ASN A 352 -4.89 29.62 -3.28
C ASN A 352 -6.34 29.54 -2.79
N ILE A 353 -6.72 30.30 -1.75
CA ILE A 353 -8.06 30.26 -1.16
C ILE A 353 -9.17 30.53 -2.17
N ASP A 354 -8.92 31.42 -3.14
CA ASP A 354 -9.90 31.80 -4.16
C ASP A 354 -10.27 30.63 -5.10
N LYS A 355 -9.41 29.59 -5.19
CA LYS A 355 -9.72 28.36 -5.95
C LYS A 355 -10.89 27.59 -5.33
N PHE A 356 -11.15 27.80 -4.04
CA PHE A 356 -12.20 27.12 -3.31
C PHE A 356 -13.57 27.82 -3.34
N ILE A 357 -13.68 28.98 -3.98
CA ILE A 357 -14.94 29.72 -4.11
C ILE A 357 -15.99 28.88 -4.86
N ASN A 358 -17.21 28.80 -4.33
CA ASN A 358 -18.34 28.01 -4.86
C ASN A 358 -18.09 26.50 -4.93
N CYS A 359 -17.05 25.98 -4.26
CA CYS A 359 -16.78 24.55 -4.22
C CYS A 359 -17.74 23.85 -3.26
N THR A 360 -18.45 22.86 -3.79
CA THR A 360 -19.42 22.04 -3.05
C THR A 360 -18.81 20.72 -2.58
N LYS A 361 -17.69 20.33 -3.18
CA LYS A 361 -16.93 19.13 -2.82
C LYS A 361 -15.44 19.36 -3.01
N ILE A 362 -14.63 18.84 -2.08
CA ILE A 362 -13.17 18.89 -2.16
C ILE A 362 -12.61 17.50 -2.44
N ASN A 363 -11.82 17.39 -3.49
CA ASN A 363 -11.10 16.19 -3.88
C ASN A 363 -9.69 16.24 -3.30
N GLY A 364 -9.49 15.66 -2.11
CA GLY A 364 -8.20 15.69 -1.42
C GLY A 364 -8.38 16.17 0.02
N ASN A 365 -7.41 16.91 0.53
CA ASN A 365 -7.42 17.39 1.91
C ASN A 365 -7.53 18.92 1.97
N LEU A 366 -8.13 19.46 3.04
CA LEU A 366 -7.95 20.86 3.41
C LEU A 366 -6.96 20.90 4.57
N ILE A 367 -5.81 21.54 4.35
CA ILE A 367 -4.73 21.63 5.33
C ILE A 367 -4.53 23.10 5.66
N PHE A 368 -4.57 23.44 6.95
CA PHE A 368 -4.33 24.80 7.43
C PHE A 368 -3.14 24.80 8.38
N LEU A 369 -1.98 25.23 7.87
CA LEU A 369 -0.77 25.43 8.66
C LEU A 369 -0.71 26.88 9.15
N VAL A 370 -0.07 27.12 10.30
CA VAL A 370 0.10 28.49 10.82
C VAL A 370 0.84 29.40 9.85
N THR A 371 1.71 28.85 9.00
CA THR A 371 2.36 29.60 7.91
C THR A 371 1.34 30.19 6.92
N GLY A 372 0.25 29.47 6.63
CA GLY A 372 -0.85 29.94 5.79
C GLY A 372 -1.82 30.89 6.50
N ILE A 373 -1.77 30.98 7.83
CA ILE A 373 -2.70 31.77 8.65
C ILE A 373 -1.99 33.05 9.13
N HIS A 374 -1.91 34.06 8.27
CA HIS A 374 -1.48 35.42 8.65
C HIS A 374 -2.45 36.48 8.10
N GLY A 375 -2.78 37.48 8.94
CA GLY A 375 -3.50 38.70 8.55
C GLY A 375 -4.85 38.48 7.84
N GLU A 376 -5.04 39.11 6.67
CA GLU A 376 -6.25 39.07 5.83
C GLU A 376 -6.75 37.65 5.49
N THR A 377 -5.86 36.66 5.56
CA THR A 377 -6.19 35.24 5.34
C THR A 377 -7.17 34.69 6.38
N LEU A 378 -7.13 35.17 7.63
CA LEU A 378 -8.05 34.73 8.70
C LEU A 378 -9.50 35.13 8.44
N ILE A 379 -9.72 36.33 7.88
CA ILE A 379 -11.06 36.84 7.58
C ILE A 379 -11.66 36.04 6.42
N ARG A 380 -10.91 35.87 5.33
CA ARG A 380 -11.34 35.06 4.18
C ARG A 380 -11.51 33.58 4.53
N LEU A 381 -10.66 33.02 5.38
CA LEU A 381 -10.80 31.64 5.89
C LEU A 381 -12.09 31.46 6.70
N ARG A 382 -12.43 32.43 7.55
CA ARG A 382 -13.65 32.38 8.36
C ARG A 382 -14.90 32.39 7.48
N ASP A 383 -14.93 33.26 6.48
CA ASP A 383 -16.05 33.37 5.56
C ASP A 383 -16.16 32.09 4.70
N PHE A 384 -15.04 31.55 4.23
CA PHE A 384 -14.97 30.28 3.50
C PHE A 384 -15.49 29.08 4.31
N ILE A 385 -15.07 28.93 5.57
CA ILE A 385 -15.54 27.86 6.46
C ILE A 385 -17.05 27.96 6.71
N SER A 386 -17.61 29.16 6.74
CA SER A 386 -19.05 29.37 6.97
C SER A 386 -19.96 28.94 5.80
N GLU A 387 -19.44 28.92 4.56
CA GLU A 387 -20.20 28.57 3.36
C GLU A 387 -20.14 27.07 2.98
N MET A 388 -19.19 26.30 3.52
CA MET A 388 -19.02 24.89 3.19
C MET A 388 -20.14 24.02 3.78
N ARG A 389 -21.16 23.72 2.97
CA ARG A 389 -22.17 22.68 3.26
C ARG A 389 -21.71 21.36 2.65
N ILE A 390 -21.50 20.34 3.49
CA ILE A 390 -21.23 18.92 3.19
C ILE A 390 -19.73 18.53 3.26
N PHE A 391 -19.34 18.02 4.43
CA PHE A 391 -18.11 17.21 4.57
C PHE A 391 -18.40 15.78 4.15
N THR A 392 -17.81 15.35 3.03
CA THR A 392 -17.57 13.92 2.78
C THR A 392 -16.06 13.73 2.80
N PHE A 393 -15.54 13.31 3.95
CA PHE A 393 -14.15 12.97 4.31
C PHE A 393 -13.19 14.05 4.87
N TYR A 394 -12.74 13.71 6.10
CA TYR A 394 -11.54 14.06 6.87
C TYR A 394 -11.44 15.34 7.70
N ALA A 395 -10.70 15.16 8.80
CA ALA A 395 -10.54 15.99 9.97
C ALA A 395 -9.90 17.36 9.67
N LEU A 396 -10.55 18.41 10.18
CA LEU A 396 -9.94 19.72 10.35
C LEU A 396 -8.71 19.56 11.27
N SER A 397 -7.52 19.59 10.69
CA SER A 397 -6.26 19.51 11.44
C SER A 397 -5.61 20.89 11.48
N ILE A 398 -5.88 21.64 12.56
CA ILE A 398 -5.14 22.88 12.85
C ILE A 398 -3.83 22.45 13.53
N ILE A 399 -2.72 22.50 12.79
CA ILE A 399 -1.40 22.21 13.35
C ILE A 399 -0.83 23.52 13.88
N THR A 400 -0.92 23.75 15.19
CA THR A 400 -0.24 24.87 15.85
C THR A 400 1.21 24.49 16.16
N PRO A 401 2.19 25.37 15.91
CA PRO A 401 3.54 25.15 16.41
C PRO A 401 3.50 25.29 17.93
N THR A 402 4.06 24.32 18.64
CA THR A 402 4.28 24.38 20.08
C THR A 402 5.24 25.53 20.39
N SER A 403 4.72 26.60 21.00
CA SER A 403 5.54 27.65 21.61
C SER A 403 6.37 27.07 22.78
N PRO A 404 7.60 27.54 23.03
CA PRO A 404 8.42 27.11 24.17
C PRO A 404 7.87 27.49 25.55
N GLN A 405 6.69 28.11 25.63
CA GLN A 405 6.06 28.46 26.90
C GLN A 405 4.68 27.82 26.98
N GLY A 406 4.57 26.82 27.87
CA GLY A 406 3.33 26.09 28.12
C GLY A 406 2.17 27.02 28.48
N ARG A 407 1.16 27.05 27.60
CA ARG A 407 -0.24 27.28 27.95
C ARG A 407 -1.12 26.89 26.75
N GLU A 408 -1.79 25.75 26.88
CA GLU A 408 -2.83 25.29 25.96
C GLU A 408 -4.03 26.26 26.08
N LYS A 409 -4.35 27.03 25.03
CA LYS A 409 -5.64 27.71 24.91
C LYS A 409 -6.46 27.01 23.84
N ARG A 410 -7.44 26.21 24.28
CA ARG A 410 -8.53 25.74 23.42
C ARG A 410 -9.49 26.89 23.19
N HIS A 411 -9.57 27.38 21.96
CA HIS A 411 -10.73 28.12 21.49
C HIS A 411 -11.58 27.16 20.68
N GLY A 412 -12.70 26.72 21.28
CA GLY A 412 -13.77 26.06 20.54
C GLY A 412 -14.54 27.11 19.75
N TRP A 413 -14.70 26.88 18.45
CA TRP A 413 -15.67 27.58 17.63
C TRP A 413 -16.73 26.56 17.21
N LEU A 414 -17.98 26.88 17.55
CA LEU A 414 -19.20 26.20 17.10
C LEU A 414 -19.44 26.45 15.62
#